data_AF-A0A1Z9AU90-F1
#
_entry.id   AF-A0A1Z9AU90-F1
#
_cell.length_a   1.000
_cell.length_b   1.000
_cell.length_c   1.000
_cell.angle_alpha   90.00
_cell.angle_beta   90.00
_cell.angle_gamma   90.00
#
_symmetry.space_group_name_H-M   'P 1'
#
loop_
_entity.id
_entity.type
_entity.pdbx_description
1 polymer ?
#
loop_
_entity_poly.entity_id
_entity_poly.type
_entity_poly.pdbx_seq_one_letter_code
_entity_poly.pdbx_strand_id
1 'polypeptide(L)'
;MNILLRILLFSVILPIVFCKPCMEARLEVQQNNHIGVFIPRCDEVNADLYKPLQCHGSTGYCWCVHYETGEQKGEQFLLWELDPKIDLLTYC
;
A
#
# COMPACT_ATOMS: atom_id res chain seq x y z
N MET A 1 17.67 -18.38 -31.44
CA MET A 1 16.54 -18.15 -30.50
C MET A 1 16.62 -16.69 -30.07
N ASN A 2 15.82 -15.82 -30.70
CA ASN A 2 16.03 -14.38 -30.84
C ASN A 2 16.29 -13.66 -29.50
N ILE A 3 17.54 -13.21 -29.30
CA ILE A 3 17.93 -12.36 -28.18
C ILE A 3 17.10 -11.06 -28.19
N LEU A 4 16.75 -10.54 -29.38
CA LEU A 4 15.81 -9.42 -29.54
C LEU A 4 14.42 -9.73 -28.94
N LEU A 5 13.92 -10.96 -29.11
CA LEU A 5 12.63 -11.38 -28.57
C LEU A 5 12.68 -11.51 -27.04
N ARG A 6 13.82 -11.90 -26.47
CA ARG A 6 14.02 -11.94 -25.01
C ARG A 6 14.17 -10.55 -24.40
N ILE A 7 14.89 -9.64 -25.06
CA ILE A 7 15.07 -8.26 -24.60
C ILE A 7 13.74 -7.51 -24.64
N LEU A 8 12.95 -7.62 -25.71
CA LEU A 8 11.63 -6.98 -25.81
C LEU A 8 10.62 -7.50 -24.77
N LEU A 9 10.71 -8.78 -24.39
CA LEU A 9 9.90 -9.32 -23.30
C LEU A 9 10.37 -8.75 -21.95
N PHE A 10 11.67 -8.76 -21.65
CA PHE A 10 12.16 -8.23 -20.37
C PHE A 10 12.03 -6.70 -20.24
N SER A 11 12.21 -5.91 -21.31
CA SER A 11 12.21 -4.44 -21.25
C SER A 11 10.81 -3.82 -21.18
N VAL A 12 9.78 -4.54 -21.61
CA VAL A 12 8.37 -4.09 -21.53
C VAL A 12 7.68 -4.64 -20.26
N ILE A 13 8.12 -5.80 -19.75
CA ILE A 13 7.57 -6.42 -18.54
C ILE A 13 8.18 -5.83 -17.27
N LEU A 14 9.41 -5.30 -17.30
CA LEU A 14 10.07 -4.75 -16.11
C LEU A 14 9.52 -3.38 -15.63
N PRO A 15 9.23 -2.37 -16.48
CA PRO A 15 8.82 -1.05 -15.99
C PRO A 15 7.32 -0.89 -15.69
N ILE A 16 6.46 -1.86 -16.06
CA ILE A 16 5.00 -1.80 -15.82
C ILE A 16 4.61 -2.46 -14.47
N VAL A 17 5.52 -3.22 -13.85
CA VAL A 17 5.21 -4.19 -12.78
C VAL A 17 5.88 -3.81 -11.46
N PHE A 18 5.70 -2.57 -10.98
CA PHE A 18 6.20 -2.17 -9.67
C PHE A 18 5.13 -1.72 -8.68
N CYS A 19 3.89 -1.53 -9.15
CA CYS A 19 2.76 -1.18 -8.30
C CYS A 19 1.96 -2.45 -8.00
N LYS A 20 2.13 -3.03 -6.80
CA LYS A 20 1.29 -4.14 -6.34
C LYS A 20 -0.10 -3.61 -5.97
N PRO A 21 -1.20 -4.11 -6.55
CA PRO A 21 -2.56 -3.76 -6.15
C PRO A 21 -2.78 -4.02 -4.64
N CYS A 22 -3.58 -3.17 -3.99
CA CYS A 22 -3.78 -3.25 -2.55
C CYS A 22 -4.37 -4.60 -2.11
N MET A 23 -5.37 -5.12 -2.82
CA MET A 23 -5.95 -6.43 -2.46
C MET A 23 -4.95 -7.58 -2.57
N GLU A 24 -4.06 -7.55 -3.55
CA GLU A 24 -3.01 -8.56 -3.68
C GLU A 24 -2.05 -8.50 -2.49
N ALA A 25 -1.56 -7.30 -2.16
CA ALA A 25 -0.68 -7.08 -1.00
C ALA A 25 -1.37 -7.49 0.32
N ARG A 26 -2.67 -7.22 0.46
CA ARG A 26 -3.47 -7.63 1.61
C ARG A 26 -3.55 -9.15 1.73
N LEU A 27 -3.87 -9.85 0.65
CA LEU A 27 -3.98 -11.32 0.64
C LEU A 27 -2.65 -12.00 0.94
N GLU A 28 -1.53 -11.48 0.40
CA GLU A 28 -0.18 -11.98 0.66
C GLU A 28 0.14 -11.97 2.17
N VAL A 29 -0.25 -10.90 2.87
CA VAL A 29 -0.02 -10.82 4.32
C VAL A 29 -1.00 -11.69 5.11
N GLN A 30 -2.27 -11.77 4.70
CA GLN A 30 -3.28 -12.56 5.42
C GLN A 30 -3.00 -14.08 5.37
N GLN A 31 -2.31 -14.57 4.35
CA GLN A 31 -1.88 -15.96 4.26
C GLN A 31 -0.80 -16.30 5.30
N ASN A 32 -0.04 -15.31 5.75
CA ASN A 32 0.97 -15.47 6.78
C ASN A 32 0.29 -15.24 8.14
N ASN A 33 0.04 -16.33 8.89
CA ASN A 33 -0.71 -16.34 10.16
C ASN A 33 0.04 -15.65 11.34
N HIS A 34 0.61 -14.48 11.11
CA HIS A 34 1.36 -13.70 12.07
C HIS A 34 0.42 -12.71 12.77
N ILE A 35 0.30 -12.86 14.08
CA ILE A 35 -0.48 -11.95 14.92
C ILE A 35 0.19 -10.58 14.93
N GLY A 36 -0.61 -9.53 14.73
CA GLY A 36 -0.13 -8.15 14.80
C GLY A 36 0.70 -7.71 13.58
N VAL A 37 0.69 -8.45 12.47
CA VAL A 37 1.26 -7.99 11.21
C VAL A 37 0.48 -6.80 10.64
N PHE A 38 1.15 -5.90 9.92
CA PHE A 38 0.49 -4.82 9.20
C PHE A 38 -0.33 -5.38 8.05
N ILE A 39 -1.63 -5.06 8.02
CA ILE A 39 -2.53 -5.45 6.93
C ILE A 39 -2.96 -4.17 6.19
N PRO A 40 -2.60 -4.02 4.90
CA PRO A 40 -3.03 -2.87 4.10
C PRO A 40 -4.56 -2.68 4.08
N ARG A 41 -4.98 -1.42 4.14
CA ARG A 41 -6.37 -1.01 3.97
C ARG A 41 -6.60 -0.52 2.55
N CYS A 42 -7.54 -1.17 1.87
CA CYS A 42 -7.88 -0.85 0.49
C CYS A 42 -9.13 0.01 0.40
N ASP A 43 -9.26 0.76 -0.69
CA ASP A 43 -10.42 1.58 -0.97
C ASP A 43 -11.68 0.72 -1.14
N GLU A 44 -12.84 1.27 -0.78
CA GLU A 44 -14.12 0.55 -0.77
C GLU A 44 -14.76 0.47 -2.16
N VAL A 45 -14.50 1.46 -3.02
CA VAL A 45 -15.04 1.54 -4.38
C VAL A 45 -14.10 0.82 -5.35
N ASN A 46 -12.80 1.02 -5.20
CA ASN A 46 -11.77 0.34 -5.99
C ASN A 46 -10.76 -0.36 -5.09
N ALA A 47 -10.99 -1.63 -4.79
CA ALA A 47 -10.17 -2.41 -3.87
C ALA A 47 -8.70 -2.56 -4.31
N ASP A 48 -8.36 -2.30 -5.57
CA ASP A 48 -6.97 -2.31 -6.03
C ASP A 48 -6.19 -1.07 -5.56
N LEU A 49 -6.88 -0.01 -5.14
CA LEU A 49 -6.27 1.20 -4.58
C LEU A 49 -6.14 1.12 -3.06
N TYR A 50 -5.11 1.76 -2.55
CA TYR A 50 -4.87 1.95 -1.13
C TYR A 50 -5.71 3.11 -0.59
N LYS A 51 -6.25 2.97 0.62
CA LYS A 51 -6.72 4.15 1.36
C LYS A 51 -5.53 5.08 1.61
N PRO A 52 -5.67 6.41 1.40
CA PRO A 52 -4.57 7.37 1.60
C PRO A 52 -3.94 7.26 3.00
N LEU A 53 -4.74 7.00 4.03
CA LEU A 53 -4.27 6.72 5.37
C LEU A 53 -4.10 5.20 5.61
N GLN A 54 -2.89 4.78 5.97
CA GLN A 54 -2.60 3.43 6.47
C GLN A 54 -2.30 3.47 7.96
N CYS A 55 -2.66 2.40 8.69
CA CYS A 55 -2.35 2.26 10.11
C CYS A 55 -2.00 0.81 10.42
N HIS A 56 -0.94 0.65 11.22
CA HIS A 56 -0.55 -0.63 11.78
C HIS A 56 -1.27 -0.84 13.11
N GLY A 57 -2.36 -1.60 13.09
CA GLY A 57 -3.27 -1.72 14.24
C GLY A 57 -2.64 -2.25 15.54
N SER A 58 -1.56 -3.04 15.47
CA SER A 58 -0.89 -3.58 16.67
C SER A 58 0.11 -2.61 17.32
N THR A 59 0.64 -1.65 16.56
CA THR A 59 1.60 -0.65 17.06
C THR A 59 0.95 0.72 17.24
N GLY A 60 -0.15 0.98 16.53
CA GLY A 60 -0.88 2.24 16.55
C GLY A 60 -0.31 3.35 15.68
N TYR A 61 0.80 3.07 15.00
CA TYR A 61 1.37 3.99 14.02
C TYR A 61 0.51 4.04 12.77
N CYS A 62 0.40 5.24 12.21
CA CYS A 62 -0.24 5.53 10.95
C CYS A 62 0.65 6.41 10.08
N TRP A 63 0.40 6.38 8.78
CA TRP A 63 1.13 7.16 7.77
C TRP A 63 0.26 7.37 6.53
N CYS A 64 0.57 8.40 5.75
CA CYS A 64 -0.03 8.59 4.45
C CYS A 64 0.67 7.73 3.39
N VAL A 65 -0.05 7.32 2.34
CA VAL A 65 0.49 6.57 1.20
C VAL A 65 0.00 7.12 -0.13
N HIS A 66 0.71 6.82 -1.21
CA HIS A 66 0.17 6.98 -2.56
C HIS A 66 -0.97 5.98 -2.80
N TYR A 67 -2.11 6.45 -3.30
CA TYR A 67 -3.31 5.61 -3.49
C TYR A 67 -3.10 4.46 -4.49
N GLU A 68 -2.27 4.66 -5.53
CA GLU A 68 -1.94 3.59 -6.48
C GLU A 68 -0.89 2.63 -5.94
N THR A 69 0.28 3.12 -5.51
CA THR A 69 1.45 2.29 -5.22
C THR A 69 1.55 1.80 -3.78
N GLY A 70 0.84 2.41 -2.84
CA GLY A 70 0.97 2.13 -1.42
C GLY A 70 2.28 2.67 -0.81
N GLU A 71 3.07 3.43 -1.57
CA GLU A 71 4.32 4.03 -1.11
C GLU A 71 4.05 5.06 0.00
N GLN A 72 4.75 4.95 1.13
CA GLN A 72 4.63 5.89 2.24
C GLN A 72 5.03 7.31 1.83
N LYS A 73 4.21 8.28 2.24
CA LYS A 73 4.46 9.72 2.12
C LYS A 73 4.48 10.35 3.50
N GLY A 74 5.51 11.15 3.77
CA GLY A 74 5.65 11.89 5.02
C GLY A 74 6.01 11.02 6.23
N GLU A 75 5.83 11.60 7.41
CA GLU A 75 6.20 11.01 8.69
C GLU A 75 5.12 10.06 9.23
N GLN A 76 5.56 9.12 10.07
CA GLN A 76 4.64 8.29 10.85
C GLN A 76 4.19 9.04 12.11
N PHE A 77 2.99 8.73 12.57
CA PHE A 77 2.41 9.33 13.78
C PHE A 77 1.56 8.31 14.53
N LEU A 78 1.33 8.54 15.81
CA LEU A 78 0.43 7.73 16.62
C LEU A 78 -1.00 8.26 16.45
N LEU A 79 -1.94 7.38 16.08
CA LEU A 79 -3.31 7.81 15.74
C LEU A 79 -4.01 8.55 16.90
N TRP A 80 -3.77 8.11 18.13
CA TRP A 80 -4.36 8.69 19.34
C TRP A 80 -3.71 10.01 19.78
N GLU A 81 -2.61 10.41 19.15
CA GLU A 81 -1.95 11.71 19.38
C GLU A 81 -2.45 12.78 18.41
N LEU A 82 -3.19 12.39 17.36
CA LEU A 82 -3.80 13.35 16.44
C LEU A 82 -5.00 14.05 17.05
N ASP A 83 -5.16 15.34 16.71
CA ASP A 83 -6.33 16.14 17.11
C ASP A 83 -7.62 15.46 16.63
N PRO A 84 -8.63 15.24 17.49
CA PRO A 84 -9.90 14.63 17.11
C PRO A 84 -10.67 15.40 16.02
N LYS A 85 -10.28 16.63 15.69
CA LYS A 85 -10.84 17.45 14.59
C LYS A 85 -10.07 17.31 13.28
N ILE A 86 -8.99 16.53 13.25
CA ILE A 86 -8.23 16.33 12.02
C ILE A 86 -9.08 15.52 11.04
N ASP A 87 -9.35 16.10 9.88
CA ASP A 87 -9.98 15.36 8.80
C ASP A 87 -8.93 14.48 8.13
N LEU A 88 -9.01 13.17 8.36
CA LEU A 88 -8.07 12.20 7.81
C LEU A 88 -8.11 12.11 6.27
N LEU A 89 -9.18 12.62 5.64
CA LEU A 89 -9.32 12.78 4.19
C LEU A 89 -8.65 14.05 3.64
N THR A 90 -8.33 15.00 4.52
CA THR A 90 -7.60 16.22 4.16
C THR A 90 -6.13 16.14 4.61
N TYR A 91 -5.86 15.36 5.66
CA TYR A 91 -4.51 15.13 6.17
C TYR A 91 -3.68 14.23 5.24
N CYS A 92 -4.33 13.23 4.64
CA CYS A 92 -3.86 12.44 3.51
C CYS A 92 -4.88 12.64 2.36
#